data_AF-E9GWR3-F1
#
_entry.id   AF-E9GWR3-F1
#
_cell.length_a   1.000
_cell.length_b   1.000
_cell.length_c   1.000
_cell.angle_alpha   90.00
_cell.angle_beta   90.00
_cell.angle_gamma   90.00
#
_symmetry.space_group_name_H-M   'P 1'
#
loop_
_entity.id
_entity.type
_entity.pdbx_description
1 polymer ?
#
loop_
_entity_poly.entity_id
_entity_poly.type
_entity_poly.pdbx_seq_one_letter_code
_entity_poly.pdbx_strand_id
1 'polypeptide(L)'
;MDLRTGKFTAPRKGVYFFSFTGLLEFPSSSSFVYLGVLLYLNGERIGRGLVDAVNTVAGQNGPLTLQSTLNLKSGDEVWVEIDAISSRVELFDDDYHYTHFTGFLLEEEIVASL
;
A
#
# COMPACT_ATOMS: atom_id res chain seq x y z
N MET A 1 4.34 2.61 -13.61
CA MET A 1 4.30 3.41 -12.38
C MET A 1 5.14 4.66 -12.59
N ASP A 2 4.63 5.82 -12.20
CA ASP A 2 5.42 7.04 -12.15
C ASP A 2 6.14 7.11 -10.79
N LEU A 3 7.46 7.00 -10.81
CA LEU A 3 8.29 6.99 -9.60
C LEU A 3 8.36 8.35 -8.91
N ARG A 4 8.00 9.45 -9.58
CA ARG A 4 8.00 10.79 -8.97
C ARG A 4 6.77 11.01 -8.11
N THR A 5 5.65 10.40 -8.47
CA THR A 5 4.35 10.57 -7.81
C THR A 5 3.94 9.35 -6.99
N GLY A 6 4.57 8.19 -7.22
CA GLY A 6 4.18 6.93 -6.59
C GLY A 6 2.90 6.34 -7.16
N LYS A 7 2.36 6.91 -8.25
CA LYS A 7 1.08 6.50 -8.83
C LYS A 7 1.26 5.50 -9.96
N PHE A 8 0.44 4.47 -9.96
CA PHE A 8 0.23 3.61 -11.11
C PHE A 8 -0.96 4.12 -11.92
N THR A 9 -0.78 4.32 -13.23
CA THR A 9 -1.88 4.61 -14.17
C THR A 9 -2.14 3.39 -15.02
N ALA A 10 -3.37 2.88 -15.02
CA ALA A 10 -3.76 1.72 -15.81
C ALA A 10 -3.64 2.03 -17.31
N PRO A 11 -2.80 1.31 -18.07
CA PRO A 11 -2.65 1.57 -19.49
C PRO A 11 -3.87 1.06 -20.29
N ARG A 12 -4.56 0.03 -19.80
CA ARG A 12 -5.64 -0.67 -20.49
C ARG A 12 -6.75 -1.03 -19.52
N LYS A 13 -7.92 -1.38 -20.07
CA LYS A 13 -9.04 -1.88 -19.28
C LYS A 13 -8.78 -3.34 -18.89
N GLY A 14 -9.06 -3.70 -17.64
CA GLY A 14 -8.89 -5.08 -17.17
C GLY A 14 -8.94 -5.25 -15.67
N VAL A 15 -8.70 -6.48 -15.24
CA VAL A 15 -8.58 -6.88 -13.83
C VAL A 15 -7.11 -6.76 -13.42
N TYR A 16 -6.83 -5.97 -12.39
CA TYR A 16 -5.48 -5.77 -11.84
C TYR A 16 -5.42 -6.26 -10.40
N PHE A 17 -4.31 -6.88 -10.02
CA PHE A 17 -3.99 -7.16 -8.64
C PHE A 17 -2.97 -6.15 -8.12
N PHE A 18 -3.14 -5.68 -6.89
CA PHE A 18 -2.21 -4.83 -6.16
C PHE A 18 -1.90 -5.43 -4.79
N SER A 19 -0.64 -5.28 -4.36
CA SER A 19 -0.16 -5.64 -3.04
C SER A 19 0.79 -4.57 -2.53
N PHE A 20 0.49 -4.05 -1.35
CA PHE A 20 1.44 -3.32 -0.53
C PHE A 20 1.92 -4.23 0.60
N THR A 21 3.23 -4.26 0.81
CA THR A 21 3.87 -4.92 1.95
C THR A 21 4.86 -3.93 2.53
N GLY A 22 4.87 -3.77 3.85
CA GLY A 22 5.87 -2.97 4.55
C GLY A 22 6.20 -3.57 5.90
N LEU A 23 7.36 -3.21 6.43
CA LEU A 23 7.73 -3.48 7.81
C LEU A 23 7.62 -2.18 8.59
N LEU A 24 6.87 -2.20 9.68
CA LEU A 24 6.84 -1.09 10.62
C LEU A 24 7.96 -1.30 11.63
N GLU A 25 8.72 -0.26 11.93
CA GLU A 25 9.54 -0.21 13.13
C GLU A 25 8.80 0.61 14.20
N PHE A 26 8.66 0.01 15.40
CA PHE A 26 8.05 0.69 16.53
C PHE A 26 9.13 1.27 17.46
N PRO A 27 8.94 2.49 17.99
CA PRO A 27 9.79 3.01 19.05
C PRO A 27 9.51 2.26 20.35
N SER A 28 10.44 2.28 21.31
CA SER A 28 10.10 1.88 22.69
C SER A 28 8.99 2.78 23.24
N SER A 29 7.84 2.20 23.60
CA SER A 29 6.66 2.95 24.05
C SER A 29 5.81 2.12 25.01
N SER A 30 5.42 2.69 26.15
CA SER A 30 4.39 2.10 27.02
C SER A 30 2.96 2.46 26.60
N SER A 31 2.81 3.30 25.58
CA SER A 31 1.52 3.76 25.05
C SER A 31 1.19 3.06 23.74
N PHE A 32 -0.11 3.06 23.40
CA PHE A 32 -0.60 2.60 22.10
C PHE A 32 0.04 3.40 20.96
N VAL A 33 0.58 2.69 19.98
CA VAL A 33 1.22 3.24 18.78
C VAL A 33 0.73 2.48 17.56
N TYR A 34 0.64 3.16 16.42
CA TYR A 34 0.09 2.59 15.19
C TYR A 34 0.60 3.30 13.94
N LEU A 35 0.53 2.61 12.81
CA LEU A 35 0.66 3.20 11.48
C LEU A 35 -0.35 2.52 10.55
N GLY A 36 -1.07 3.35 9.79
CA GLY A 36 -2.02 2.90 8.78
C GLY A 36 -1.72 3.50 7.41
N VAL A 37 -2.02 2.72 6.38
CA VAL A 37 -1.94 3.13 4.98
C VAL A 37 -3.30 2.99 4.31
N LEU A 38 -3.57 3.85 3.33
CA LEU A 38 -4.75 3.80 2.48
C LEU A 38 -4.38 3.42 1.06
N LEU A 39 -5.16 2.56 0.43
CA LEU A 39 -5.15 2.33 -1.01
C LEU A 39 -6.17 3.27 -1.66
N TYR A 40 -5.72 4.01 -2.66
CA TYR A 40 -6.52 4.95 -3.42
C TYR A 40 -6.78 4.46 -4.84
N LEU A 41 -7.97 4.76 -5.36
CA LEU A 41 -8.34 4.67 -6.77
C LEU A 41 -8.95 6.01 -7.19
N ASN A 42 -8.31 6.74 -8.10
CA ASN A 42 -8.78 8.03 -8.60
C ASN A 42 -9.14 9.06 -7.50
N GLY A 43 -8.45 9.02 -6.35
CA GLY A 43 -8.67 9.92 -5.23
C GLY A 43 -9.65 9.39 -4.19
N GLU A 44 -10.34 8.29 -4.47
CA GLU A 44 -11.24 7.62 -3.53
C GLU A 44 -10.49 6.55 -2.73
N ARG A 45 -10.79 6.48 -1.43
CA ARG A 45 -10.22 5.49 -0.50
C ARG A 45 -10.93 4.16 -0.70
N ILE A 46 -10.21 3.14 -1.14
CA ILE A 46 -10.78 1.81 -1.45
C ILE A 46 -10.29 0.69 -0.56
N GLY A 47 -9.33 0.96 0.33
CA GLY A 47 -8.84 -0.02 1.30
C GLY A 47 -7.94 0.63 2.35
N ARG A 48 -7.83 0.00 3.52
CA ARG A 48 -6.97 0.45 4.61
C ARG A 48 -6.23 -0.73 5.24
N GLY A 49 -4.92 -0.60 5.39
CA GLY A 49 -4.11 -1.46 6.26
C GLY A 49 -3.76 -0.69 7.52
N LEU A 50 -3.80 -1.34 8.69
CA LEU A 50 -3.40 -0.75 9.97
C LEU A 50 -2.67 -1.82 10.77
N VAL A 51 -1.57 -1.44 11.38
CA VAL A 51 -0.92 -2.23 12.41
C VAL A 51 -0.73 -1.34 13.63
N ASP A 52 -1.03 -1.91 14.80
CA ASP A 52 -0.87 -1.26 16.08
C ASP A 52 -0.16 -2.16 17.08
N ALA A 53 0.34 -1.52 18.14
CA ALA A 53 1.00 -2.19 19.25
C ALA A 53 0.93 -1.33 20.52
N VAL A 54 1.19 -1.95 21.67
CA VAL A 54 1.35 -1.29 22.97
C VAL A 54 2.51 -1.96 23.69
N ASN A 55 3.18 -1.24 24.60
CA ASN A 55 4.34 -1.75 25.35
C ASN A 55 5.46 -2.25 24.42
N THR A 56 5.72 -1.51 23.35
CA THR A 56 6.74 -1.83 22.35
C THR A 56 8.15 -1.61 22.91
N VAL A 57 9.10 -2.39 22.41
CA VAL A 57 10.53 -2.28 22.73
C VAL A 57 11.34 -1.92 21.49
N ALA A 58 12.57 -1.43 21.67
CA ALA A 58 13.47 -1.10 20.58
C ALA A 58 13.71 -2.31 19.66
N GLY A 59 13.59 -2.09 18.35
CA GLY A 59 13.72 -3.15 17.34
C GLY A 59 12.48 -4.05 17.19
N GLN A 60 11.37 -3.73 17.86
CA GLN A 60 10.11 -4.42 17.62
C GLN A 60 9.52 -3.98 16.28
N ASN A 61 9.28 -4.95 15.42
CA ASN A 61 8.75 -4.72 14.09
C ASN A 61 7.37 -5.36 13.90
N GLY A 62 6.57 -4.82 12.98
CA GLY A 62 5.25 -5.36 12.62
C GLY A 62 5.06 -5.40 11.10
N PRO A 63 4.67 -6.55 10.50
CA PRO A 63 4.37 -6.60 9.08
C PRO A 63 3.03 -5.92 8.77
N LEU A 64 3.01 -5.02 7.80
CA LEU A 64 1.79 -4.43 7.26
C LEU A 64 1.59 -4.92 5.83
N THR A 65 0.42 -5.49 5.55
CA THR A 65 0.02 -5.91 4.20
C THR A 65 -1.35 -5.34 3.84
N LEU A 66 -1.52 -4.99 2.56
CA LEU A 66 -2.80 -4.56 2.01
C LEU A 66 -2.87 -5.02 0.55
N GLN A 67 -3.91 -5.76 0.20
CA GLN A 67 -4.07 -6.35 -1.13
C GLN A 67 -5.45 -6.03 -1.68
N SER A 68 -5.54 -5.87 -3.01
CA SER A 68 -6.82 -5.67 -3.68
C SER A 68 -6.78 -6.14 -5.12
N THR A 69 -7.91 -6.62 -5.60
CA THR A 69 -8.14 -6.94 -7.02
C THR A 69 -9.18 -5.96 -7.56
N LEU A 70 -8.81 -5.20 -8.58
CA LEU A 70 -9.58 -4.06 -9.08
C LEU A 70 -9.89 -4.21 -10.57
N ASN A 71 -11.11 -3.89 -10.96
CA ASN A 71 -11.44 -3.65 -12.36
C ASN A 71 -11.12 -2.20 -12.70
N LEU A 72 -10.12 -1.97 -13.55
CA LEU A 72 -9.67 -0.64 -13.94
C LEU A 72 -10.01 -0.35 -15.38
N LYS A 73 -10.23 0.93 -15.68
CA LYS A 73 -10.28 1.51 -17.02
C LYS A 73 -8.91 2.12 -17.37
N SER A 74 -8.65 2.28 -18.66
CA SER A 74 -7.47 3.04 -19.10
C SER A 74 -7.52 4.45 -18.52
N GLY A 75 -6.42 4.88 -17.91
CA GLY A 75 -6.30 6.18 -17.24
C GLY A 75 -6.62 6.18 -15.75
N ASP A 76 -7.19 5.10 -15.19
CA ASP A 76 -7.41 5.03 -13.73
C ASP A 76 -6.07 5.02 -12.98
N GLU A 77 -5.99 5.80 -11.90
CA GLU A 77 -4.81 5.91 -11.04
C GLU A 77 -4.98 5.15 -9.73
N VAL A 78 -3.98 4.36 -9.35
CA VAL A 78 -3.92 3.61 -8.08
C VAL A 78 -2.62 3.94 -7.35
N TRP A 79 -2.71 4.20 -6.05
CA TRP A 79 -1.55 4.48 -5.21
C TRP A 79 -1.83 4.22 -3.73
N VAL A 80 -0.77 4.25 -2.91
CA VAL A 80 -0.85 4.08 -1.46
C VAL A 80 -0.33 5.33 -0.77
N GLU A 81 -0.97 5.73 0.33
CA GLU A 81 -0.51 6.83 1.19
C GLU A 81 -0.53 6.40 2.65
N ILE A 82 0.32 7.01 3.47
CA ILE A 82 0.20 6.94 4.93
C ILE A 82 -1.02 7.77 5.34
N ASP A 83 -1.97 7.13 6.01
CA ASP A 83 -3.22 7.73 6.50
C ASP A 83 -3.06 8.32 7.89
N ALA A 84 -2.46 7.53 8.78
CA ALA A 84 -2.33 7.90 10.17
C ALA A 84 -1.08 7.23 10.75
N ILE A 85 -0.32 7.96 11.57
CA ILE A 85 0.96 7.50 12.10
C ILE A 85 1.19 8.09 13.49
N SER A 86 1.59 7.24 14.42
CA SER A 86 2.04 7.66 15.74
C SER A 86 3.46 8.22 15.68
N SER A 87 3.80 9.12 16.61
CA SER A 87 5.15 9.70 16.67
C SER A 87 6.22 8.60 16.74
N ARG A 88 7.23 8.71 15.86
CA ARG A 88 8.38 7.79 15.76
C ARG A 88 8.07 6.34 15.35
N VAL A 89 6.83 6.03 14.96
CA VAL A 89 6.57 4.83 14.15
C VAL A 89 6.94 5.16 12.72
N GLU A 90 7.56 4.23 12.00
CA GLU A 90 7.96 4.43 10.62
C GLU A 90 7.73 3.18 9.77
N LEU A 91 7.56 3.39 8.46
CA LEU A 91 7.76 2.32 7.49
C LEU A 91 9.27 2.17 7.30
N PHE A 92 9.79 1.05 7.78
CA PHE A 92 11.20 0.74 7.77
C PHE A 92 11.60 0.07 6.45
N ASP A 93 12.77 0.45 5.95
CA ASP A 93 13.41 -0.20 4.83
C ASP A 93 14.93 -0.05 4.90
N ASP A 94 15.65 -1.05 4.39
CA ASP A 94 17.11 -1.11 4.36
C ASP A 94 17.59 -2.02 3.20
N ASP A 95 18.82 -2.52 3.28
CA ASP A 95 19.40 -3.41 2.25
C ASP A 95 18.66 -4.76 2.12
N TYR A 96 17.72 -5.09 3.02
CA TYR A 96 16.86 -6.26 2.92
C TYR A 96 15.55 -6.01 2.17
N HIS A 97 15.25 -4.76 1.81
CA HIS A 97 14.09 -4.38 0.99
C HIS A 97 12.77 -4.89 1.59
N TYR A 98 12.29 -4.26 2.65
CA TYR A 98 11.06 -4.68 3.32
C TYR A 98 9.79 -4.05 2.73
N THR A 99 9.91 -2.85 2.14
CA THR A 99 8.75 -2.06 1.72
C THR A 99 8.57 -2.10 0.20
N HIS A 100 7.42 -2.59 -0.22
CA HIS A 100 7.10 -2.80 -1.63
C HIS A 100 5.65 -2.44 -1.95
N PHE A 101 5.46 -1.81 -3.10
CA PHE A 101 4.16 -1.69 -3.75
C PHE A 101 4.23 -2.32 -5.13
N THR A 102 3.46 -3.40 -5.32
CA THR A 102 3.48 -4.22 -6.53
C THR A 102 2.08 -4.28 -7.12
N GLY A 103 1.99 -4.19 -8.45
CA GLY A 103 0.75 -4.45 -9.15
C GLY A 103 0.96 -5.03 -10.55
N PHE A 104 0.03 -5.87 -10.99
CA PHE A 104 0.06 -6.49 -12.32
C PHE A 104 -1.33 -6.76 -12.87
N LEU A 105 -1.43 -6.80 -14.20
CA LEU A 105 -2.64 -7.15 -14.93
C LEU A 105 -2.87 -8.66 -14.84
N LEU A 106 -4.06 -9.07 -14.38
CA LEU A 106 -4.50 -10.46 -14.36
C LEU A 106 -5.22 -10.83 -15.65
N GLU A 107 -6.11 -9.96 -16.13
CA GLU A 107 -6.94 -10.20 -17.31
C GLU A 107 -7.20 -8.88 -18.04
N GLU A 108 -6.89 -8.81 -19.33
CA GLU A 108 -7.22 -7.66 -20.17
C GLU A 108 -8.66 -7.80 -20.69
N GLU A 109 -9.48 -6.75 -20.57
CA GLU A 109 -10.79 -6.75 -21.19
C GLU A 109 -10.66 -6.33 -22.67
N ILE A 110 -10.76 -7.32 -23.57
CA ILE A 110 -10.72 -7.11 -25.01
C ILE A 110 -12.14 -7.06 -25.54
N VAL A 111 -12.64 -5.86 -25.85
CA VAL A 111 -13.88 -5.74 -26.62
C VAL A 111 -13.53 -6.03 -28.08
N ALA A 112 -13.78 -7.26 -28.53
CA ALA A 112 -13.78 -7.56 -29.96
C ALA A 112 -14.88 -6.70 -30.59
N SER A 113 -14.48 -5.72 -31.41
CA SER A 113 -15.44 -5.01 -32.26
C SER A 113 -15.98 -6.03 -33.26
N LEU A 114 -17.25 -6.42 -33.11
CA LEU A 114 -18.01 -7.21 -34.09
C LEU A 114 -18.55 -6.30 -35.18
#